data_AF-C1GWT8-F1
#
_entry.id   AF-C1GWT8-F1
#
_cell.length_a   1.000
_cell.length_b   1.000
_cell.length_c   1.000
_cell.angle_alpha   90.00
_cell.angle_beta   90.00
_cell.angle_gamma   90.00
#
_symmetry.space_group_name_H-M   'P 1'
#
loop_
_entity.id
_entity.type
_entity.pdbx_description
1 polymer ?
#
loop_
_entity_poly.entity_id
_entity_poly.type
_entity_poly.pdbx_seq_one_letter_code
_entity_poly.pdbx_strand_id
1 'polypeptide(L)'
;MPQMNFESGFMRFIPLIGYHHLLMIFIALAIILLSLLLAGCSSSSPQIPTIFLISLFYEKYTPVFDPAIVSPGINTAMTNIVGGAQLEVRVGYFGICIQPTGGAFMCNQNATALADMLQSEDDPLNLVWVAATFKDAVVFPYLIIVAIILAFICFILLATFPGWHEEITEDGSDREVKPFPSRFVSQIALALIFISSVFVLVSVLWQHTASVAASTIAQDLGNGVVRSGVGTSAMILGWFGFALLIIVTVGLLVMILSMSLLEKLTDG
;
A
#
# COMPACT_ATOMS: atom_id res chain seq x y z
N MET A 1 -38.93 -26.55 4.25
CA MET A 1 -37.61 -25.88 4.16
C MET A 1 -37.63 -25.05 2.89
N PRO A 2 -37.62 -23.72 2.94
CA PRO A 2 -37.48 -22.91 1.74
C PRO A 2 -36.03 -23.04 1.25
N GLN A 3 -35.85 -23.66 0.09
CA GLN A 3 -34.58 -23.57 -0.63
C GLN A 3 -34.41 -22.11 -1.04
N MET A 4 -33.44 -21.46 -0.41
CA MET A 4 -33.12 -20.07 -0.70
C MET A 4 -32.63 -20.00 -2.14
N ASN A 5 -33.44 -19.39 -3.01
CA ASN A 5 -33.12 -19.03 -4.40
C ASN A 5 -32.04 -17.93 -4.46
N PHE A 6 -30.91 -18.14 -3.79
CA PHE A 6 -29.77 -17.23 -3.87
C PHE A 6 -29.08 -17.36 -5.23
N GLU A 7 -29.18 -18.53 -5.89
CA GLU A 7 -28.63 -18.79 -7.22
C GLU A 7 -29.27 -17.92 -8.31
N SER A 8 -30.59 -17.70 -8.28
CA SER A 8 -31.27 -16.89 -9.32
C SER A 8 -31.03 -15.39 -9.17
N GLY A 9 -30.81 -14.91 -7.94
CA GLY A 9 -30.51 -13.50 -7.68
C GLY A 9 -29.12 -13.12 -8.20
N PHE A 10 -28.10 -13.93 -7.89
CA PHE A 10 -26.73 -13.68 -8.32
C PHE A 10 -26.56 -13.82 -9.83
N MET A 11 -27.16 -14.84 -10.46
CA MET A 11 -27.08 -15.04 -11.91
C MET A 11 -27.72 -13.91 -12.73
N ARG A 12 -28.74 -13.22 -12.20
CA ARG A 12 -29.39 -12.10 -12.89
C ARG A 12 -28.52 -10.85 -12.99
N PHE A 13 -27.56 -10.66 -12.07
CA PHE A 13 -26.61 -9.55 -12.13
C PHE A 13 -25.38 -9.85 -13.00
N ILE A 14 -25.04 -11.12 -13.25
CA ILE A 14 -23.88 -11.51 -14.08
C ILE A 14 -23.89 -10.88 -15.49
N PRO A 15 -25.00 -10.85 -16.25
CA PRO A 15 -25.01 -10.18 -17.56
C PRO A 15 -24.90 -8.65 -17.44
N LEU A 16 -25.35 -8.05 -16.33
CA LEU A 16 -25.15 -6.61 -16.06
C LEU A 16 -23.69 -6.26 -15.70
N ILE A 17 -22.89 -7.22 -15.25
CA ILE A 17 -21.46 -7.03 -14.95
C ILE A 17 -20.70 -6.95 -16.28
N GLY A 18 -20.69 -5.77 -16.87
CA GLY A 18 -19.78 -5.45 -17.97
C GLY A 18 -18.31 -5.58 -17.53
N TYR A 19 -17.41 -5.88 -18.47
CA TYR A 19 -15.95 -5.93 -18.25
C TYR A 19 -15.38 -4.73 -17.47
N HIS A 20 -15.94 -3.53 -17.65
CA HIS A 20 -15.53 -2.33 -16.90
C HIS A 20 -15.79 -2.44 -15.39
N HIS A 21 -16.83 -3.16 -14.95
CA HIS A 21 -17.10 -3.38 -13.52
C HIS A 21 -16.01 -4.22 -12.86
N LEU A 22 -15.46 -5.23 -13.55
CA LEU A 22 -14.32 -6.00 -13.04
C LEU A 22 -13.10 -5.11 -12.83
N LEU A 23 -12.83 -4.22 -13.80
CA LEU A 23 -11.76 -3.21 -13.68
C LEU A 23 -12.02 -2.26 -12.51
N MET A 24 -13.26 -1.78 -12.34
CA MET A 24 -13.66 -0.93 -11.21
C MET A 24 -13.45 -1.62 -9.86
N ILE A 25 -13.75 -2.92 -9.74
CA ILE A 25 -13.49 -3.70 -8.52
C ILE A 25 -11.99 -3.73 -8.23
N PHE A 26 -11.14 -3.99 -9.21
CA PHE A 26 -9.69 -3.98 -9.02
C PHE A 26 -9.15 -2.59 -8.63
N ILE A 27 -9.67 -1.51 -9.24
CA ILE A 27 -9.32 -0.15 -8.83
C ILE A 27 -9.75 0.12 -7.38
N ALA A 28 -10.98 -0.23 -7.02
CA ALA A 28 -11.50 -0.02 -5.68
C ALA A 28 -10.66 -0.76 -4.62
N LEU A 29 -10.30 -2.02 -4.88
CA LEU A 29 -9.41 -2.79 -4.03
C LEU A 29 -8.02 -2.14 -3.94
N ALA A 30 -7.44 -1.70 -5.06
CA ALA A 30 -6.15 -1.00 -5.06
C ALA A 30 -6.20 0.29 -4.21
N ILE A 31 -7.24 1.10 -4.35
CA ILE A 31 -7.44 2.33 -3.56
C ILE A 31 -7.51 2.00 -2.07
N ILE A 32 -8.28 0.98 -1.68
CA ILE A 32 -8.41 0.55 -0.28
C ILE A 32 -7.05 0.12 0.28
N LEU A 33 -6.32 -0.73 -0.44
CA LEU A 33 -5.01 -1.24 -0.01
C LEU A 33 -3.98 -0.12 0.15
N LEU A 34 -3.90 0.79 -0.82
CA LEU A 34 -2.98 1.94 -0.76
C LEU A 34 -3.37 2.94 0.34
N SER A 35 -4.67 3.09 0.62
CA SER A 35 -5.15 3.92 1.73
C SER A 35 -4.81 3.29 3.08
N LEU A 36 -4.94 1.97 3.23
CA LEU A 36 -4.52 1.24 4.43
C LEU A 36 -3.00 1.34 4.66
N LEU A 37 -2.21 1.26 3.58
CA LEU A 37 -0.77 1.47 3.61
C LEU A 37 -0.41 2.85 4.18
N LEU A 38 -1.05 3.90 3.67
CA LEU A 38 -0.85 5.28 4.14
C LEU A 38 -1.31 5.47 5.60
N ALA A 39 -2.41 4.83 5.99
CA ALA A 39 -2.95 4.90 7.34
C ALA A 39 -2.16 4.06 8.37
N GLY A 40 -1.17 3.27 7.94
CA GLY A 40 -0.35 2.46 8.84
C GLY A 40 0.29 3.28 9.97
N CYS A 41 0.29 2.73 11.18
CA CYS A 41 0.78 3.40 12.41
C CYS A 41 0.15 4.78 12.73
N SER A 42 -0.99 5.14 12.13
CA SER A 42 -1.66 6.41 12.41
C SER A 42 -2.56 6.39 13.66
N SER A 43 -2.86 5.19 14.19
CA SER A 43 -3.78 5.00 15.31
C SER A 43 -3.37 3.79 16.15
N SER A 44 -3.62 3.87 17.45
CA SER A 44 -3.35 2.81 18.43
C SER A 44 -4.31 1.61 18.34
N SER A 45 -5.19 1.56 17.33
CA SER A 45 -6.06 0.40 17.09
C SER A 45 -5.23 -0.85 16.82
N PRO A 46 -5.49 -2.03 17.43
CA PRO A 46 -4.60 -3.19 17.40
C PRO A 46 -4.10 -3.64 16.02
N GLN A 47 -4.92 -3.49 14.96
CA GLN A 47 -4.51 -3.89 13.61
C GLN A 47 -3.62 -2.86 12.89
N ILE A 48 -3.70 -1.58 13.25
CA ILE A 48 -3.05 -0.48 12.51
C ILE A 48 -1.51 -0.44 12.72
N PRO A 49 -0.98 -0.67 13.94
CA PRO A 49 0.46 -0.78 14.19
C PRO A 49 1.13 -1.97 13.51
N THR A 50 0.38 -2.92 12.93
CA THR A 50 0.96 -4.02 12.13
C THR A 50 1.30 -3.59 10.71
N ILE A 51 0.78 -2.44 10.27
CA ILE A 51 1.11 -1.80 9.00
C ILE A 51 2.14 -0.71 9.30
N PHE A 52 3.41 -1.06 9.15
CA PHE A 52 4.55 -0.17 9.33
C PHE A 52 5.52 -0.34 8.17
N LEU A 53 6.38 0.64 7.95
CA LEU A 53 7.44 0.62 6.94
C LEU A 53 8.72 0.00 7.50
N ILE A 54 9.08 0.42 8.71
CA ILE A 54 10.22 -0.07 9.47
C ILE A 54 9.83 -0.18 10.95
N SER A 55 10.32 -1.23 11.59
CA SER A 55 10.34 -1.40 13.05
C SER A 55 11.79 -1.35 13.52
N LEU A 56 12.03 -0.66 14.62
CA LEU A 56 13.29 -0.59 15.35
C LEU A 56 13.01 -1.01 16.78
N PHE A 57 13.77 -1.96 17.32
CA PHE A 57 13.55 -2.41 18.68
C PHE A 57 14.84 -2.81 19.37
N TYR A 58 14.86 -2.64 20.68
CA TYR A 58 15.96 -3.12 21.51
C TYR A 58 15.83 -4.63 21.71
N GLU A 59 16.84 -5.35 21.26
CA GLU A 59 17.00 -6.78 21.51
C GLU A 59 18.49 -7.09 21.58
N LYS A 60 18.93 -7.75 22.66
CA LYS A 60 20.31 -8.20 22.77
C LYS A 60 20.51 -9.48 21.99
N TYR A 61 21.47 -9.47 21.07
CA TYR A 61 21.87 -10.65 20.29
C TYR A 61 23.38 -10.74 20.19
N THR A 62 23.88 -11.90 19.76
CA THR A 62 25.33 -12.08 19.55
C THR A 62 25.81 -11.13 18.46
N PRO A 63 26.71 -10.18 18.77
CA PRO A 63 27.18 -9.21 17.79
C PRO A 63 27.92 -9.93 16.66
N VAL A 64 27.81 -9.38 15.45
CA VAL A 64 28.58 -9.83 14.29
C VAL A 64 29.97 -9.25 14.39
N PHE A 65 31.00 -10.10 14.28
CA PHE A 65 32.39 -9.68 14.21
C PHE A 65 32.88 -9.78 12.78
N ASP A 66 33.35 -8.65 12.23
CA ASP A 66 33.91 -8.57 10.89
C ASP A 66 35.25 -7.80 10.93
N PRO A 67 36.27 -8.20 10.17
CA PRO A 67 37.55 -7.48 10.09
C PRO A 67 37.44 -6.00 9.67
N ALA A 68 36.35 -5.59 9.01
CA ALA A 68 36.07 -4.21 8.67
C ALA A 68 35.63 -3.35 9.88
N ILE A 69 35.26 -3.97 11.00
CA ILE A 69 34.89 -3.27 12.23
C ILE A 69 36.17 -2.81 12.94
N VAL A 70 36.50 -1.52 12.79
CA VAL A 70 37.71 -0.90 13.35
C VAL A 70 37.74 -0.93 14.89
N SER A 71 36.58 -0.86 15.55
CA SER A 71 36.47 -0.86 17.02
C SER A 71 35.44 -1.89 17.52
N PRO A 72 35.83 -3.17 17.66
CA PRO A 72 34.92 -4.22 18.13
C PRO A 72 34.41 -4.01 19.58
N GLY A 73 35.14 -3.23 20.39
CA GLY A 73 34.76 -2.92 21.78
C GLY A 73 33.50 -2.05 21.91
N ILE A 74 33.04 -1.42 20.82
CA ILE A 74 31.83 -0.60 20.82
C ILE A 74 30.58 -1.39 21.23
N ASN A 75 30.51 -2.67 20.88
CA ASN A 75 29.38 -3.54 21.20
C ASN A 75 29.18 -3.68 22.72
N THR A 76 30.27 -3.78 23.48
CA THR A 76 30.22 -3.82 24.95
C THR A 76 29.73 -2.49 25.53
N ALA A 77 30.19 -1.36 24.98
CA ALA A 77 29.74 -0.04 25.41
C ALA A 77 28.25 0.17 25.13
N MET A 78 27.79 -0.19 23.92
CA MET A 78 26.37 -0.14 23.54
C MET A 78 25.52 -1.06 24.42
N THR A 79 25.99 -2.27 24.73
CA THR A 79 25.29 -3.20 25.63
C THR A 79 25.10 -2.61 27.03
N ASN A 80 26.08 -1.87 27.53
CA ASN A 80 26.00 -1.19 28.82
C ASN A 80 25.06 0.04 28.78
N ILE A 81 25.08 0.81 27.68
CA ILE A 81 24.20 1.97 27.48
C ILE A 81 22.73 1.53 27.37
N VAL A 82 22.45 0.52 26.54
CA VAL A 82 21.08 -0.01 26.37
C VAL A 82 20.60 -0.67 27.65
N GLY A 83 21.50 -1.27 28.44
CA GLY A 83 21.16 -1.81 29.75
C GLY A 83 20.04 -2.84 29.65
N GLY A 84 18.88 -2.53 30.21
CA GLY A 84 17.67 -3.37 30.14
C GLY A 84 16.52 -2.75 29.34
N ALA A 85 16.77 -1.71 28.54
CA ALA A 85 15.73 -0.99 27.82
C ALA A 85 14.94 -1.92 26.89
N GLN A 86 13.61 -1.77 26.92
CA GLN A 86 12.68 -2.51 26.08
C GLN A 86 11.72 -1.52 25.43
N LEU A 87 11.98 -1.24 24.16
CA LEU A 87 11.20 -0.34 23.34
C LEU A 87 11.17 -0.87 21.91
N GLU A 88 9.97 -0.94 21.34
CA GLU A 88 9.78 -1.10 19.90
C GLU A 88 9.16 0.17 19.34
N VAL A 89 9.76 0.69 18.26
CA VAL A 89 9.31 1.87 17.53
C VAL A 89 8.99 1.47 16.09
N ARG A 90 7.75 1.72 15.66
CA ARG A 90 7.27 1.43 14.31
C ARG A 90 6.92 2.71 13.60
N VAL A 91 7.29 2.81 12.33
CA VAL A 91 7.06 4.01 11.53
C VAL A 91 6.10 3.70 10.40
N GLY A 92 5.02 4.47 10.29
CA GLY A 92 4.17 4.53 9.10
C GLY A 92 4.41 5.82 8.31
N TYR A 93 3.61 6.05 7.27
CA TYR A 93 3.71 7.28 6.46
C TYR A 93 3.36 8.53 7.24
N PHE A 94 2.32 8.47 8.08
CA PHE A 94 1.78 9.64 8.80
C PHE A 94 1.92 9.57 10.32
N GLY A 95 2.48 8.49 10.85
CA GLY A 95 2.54 8.30 12.30
C GLY A 95 3.66 7.38 12.73
N ILE A 96 3.98 7.44 14.01
CA ILE A 96 4.94 6.59 14.70
C ILE A 96 4.19 5.91 15.83
N CYS A 97 4.42 4.63 16.04
CA CYS A 97 3.91 3.89 17.18
C CYS A 97 5.08 3.42 18.05
N ILE A 98 4.92 3.51 19.37
CA ILE A 98 5.87 2.96 20.33
C ILE A 98 5.20 1.90 21.19
N GLN A 99 5.95 0.90 21.62
CA GLN A 99 5.53 -0.11 22.58
C GLN A 99 6.56 -0.18 23.71
N PRO A 100 6.38 0.63 24.78
CA PRO A 100 7.25 0.56 25.95
C PRO A 100 7.03 -0.77 26.68
N THR A 101 8.09 -1.48 27.04
CA THR A 101 8.05 -2.68 27.91
C THR A 101 7.14 -3.83 27.43
N GLY A 102 6.88 -3.92 26.12
CA GLY A 102 6.01 -4.97 25.55
C GLY A 102 4.50 -4.77 25.79
N GLY A 103 4.07 -3.56 26.19
CA GLY A 103 2.66 -3.21 26.42
C GLY A 103 1.81 -3.06 25.15
N ALA A 104 0.80 -2.19 25.18
CA ALA A 104 0.06 -1.82 23.97
C ALA A 104 0.83 -0.78 23.15
N PHE A 105 0.65 -0.78 21.82
CA PHE A 105 1.19 0.27 20.97
C PHE A 105 0.48 1.61 21.23
N MET A 106 1.26 2.67 21.38
CA MET A 106 0.80 4.05 21.45
C MET A 106 1.28 4.79 20.20
N CYS A 107 0.35 5.29 19.40
CA CYS A 107 0.66 5.94 18.13
C CYS A 107 0.38 7.44 18.17
N ASN A 108 1.28 8.23 17.59
CA ASN A 108 1.11 9.66 17.42
C ASN A 108 1.80 10.13 16.12
N GLN A 109 1.29 11.22 15.55
CA GLN A 109 1.94 11.89 14.42
C GLN A 109 3.16 12.71 14.88
N ASN A 110 3.12 13.23 16.12
CA ASN A 110 4.20 14.00 16.71
C ASN A 110 5.14 13.09 17.51
N ALA A 111 6.37 12.93 17.02
CA ALA A 111 7.41 12.13 17.68
C ALA A 111 7.80 12.68 19.05
N THR A 112 7.81 14.01 19.23
CA THR A 112 8.13 14.65 20.51
C THR A 112 7.14 14.24 21.59
N ALA A 113 5.84 14.20 21.26
CA ALA A 113 4.80 13.78 22.20
C ALA A 113 4.94 12.30 22.63
N LEU A 114 5.56 11.45 21.80
CA LEU A 114 5.88 10.07 22.16
C LEU A 114 7.14 10.00 23.02
N ALA A 115 8.17 10.78 22.69
CA ALA A 115 9.40 10.87 23.46
C ALA A 115 9.15 11.42 24.89
N ASP A 116 8.22 12.37 25.04
CA ASP A 116 7.83 12.93 26.34
C ASP A 116 7.19 11.89 27.29
N MET A 117 6.73 10.75 26.77
CA MET A 117 6.19 9.65 27.56
C MET A 117 7.26 8.66 28.04
N LEU A 118 8.50 8.79 27.54
CA LEU A 118 9.61 7.88 27.80
C LEU A 118 10.65 8.57 28.69
N GLN A 119 11.34 7.78 29.51
CA GLN A 119 12.53 8.23 30.22
C GLN A 119 13.79 7.98 29.38
N SER A 120 14.90 8.64 29.73
CA SER A 120 16.19 8.45 29.04
C SER A 120 16.66 7.00 29.09
N GLU A 121 16.27 6.25 30.13
CA GLU A 121 16.55 4.84 30.32
C GLU A 121 15.70 3.91 29.44
N ASP A 122 14.53 4.38 28.98
CA ASP A 122 13.63 3.62 28.10
C ASP A 122 14.06 3.69 26.63
N ASP A 123 14.60 4.84 26.20
CA ASP A 123 15.09 5.08 24.83
C ASP A 123 16.56 5.57 24.78
N PRO A 124 17.54 4.80 25.31
CA PRO A 124 18.92 5.26 25.50
C PRO A 124 19.68 5.54 24.20
N LEU A 125 19.25 4.98 23.06
CA LEU A 125 19.82 5.23 21.73
C LEU A 125 18.94 6.15 20.87
N ASN A 126 17.90 6.76 21.44
CA ASN A 126 16.99 7.68 20.75
C ASN A 126 16.33 7.06 19.49
N LEU A 127 15.89 5.81 19.57
CA LEU A 127 15.17 5.11 18.51
C LEU A 127 13.93 5.87 18.06
N VAL A 128 13.23 6.59 18.93
CA VAL A 128 12.09 7.45 18.55
C VAL A 128 12.53 8.59 17.63
N TRP A 129 13.67 9.22 17.92
CA TRP A 129 14.22 10.29 17.10
C TRP A 129 14.74 9.77 15.74
N VAL A 130 15.41 8.62 15.75
CA VAL A 130 15.87 7.96 14.50
C VAL A 130 14.68 7.59 13.61
N ALA A 131 13.63 7.01 14.21
CA ALA A 131 12.38 6.68 13.55
C ALA A 131 11.67 7.91 12.96
N ALA A 132 11.63 9.01 13.72
CA ALA A 132 11.07 10.28 13.25
C ALA A 132 11.86 10.85 12.07
N THR A 133 13.19 10.82 12.15
CA THR A 133 14.08 11.26 11.07
C THR A 133 13.84 10.44 9.79
N PHE A 134 13.68 9.12 9.90
CA PHE A 134 13.31 8.28 8.76
C PHE A 134 11.97 8.71 8.14
N LYS A 135 10.93 8.92 8.97
CA LYS A 135 9.61 9.36 8.50
C LYS A 135 9.67 10.70 7.76
N ASP A 136 10.36 11.69 8.33
CA ASP A 136 10.29 13.06 7.85
C ASP A 136 11.28 13.36 6.71
N ALA A 137 12.45 12.69 6.69
CA ALA A 137 13.50 12.96 5.72
C ALA A 137 13.52 11.97 4.54
N VAL A 138 13.04 10.74 4.73
CA VAL A 138 13.18 9.67 3.74
C VAL A 138 11.85 9.29 3.10
N VAL A 139 10.77 9.25 3.88
CA VAL A 139 9.48 8.74 3.41
C VAL A 139 8.71 9.84 2.66
N PHE A 140 8.25 9.54 1.44
CA PHE A 140 7.50 10.48 0.59
C PHE A 140 6.09 9.94 0.23
N PRO A 141 5.02 10.27 0.99
CA PRO A 141 3.67 9.74 0.74
C PRO A 141 2.97 10.36 -0.47
N TYR A 142 3.37 11.54 -0.92
CA TYR A 142 2.56 12.37 -1.83
C TYR A 142 2.33 11.73 -3.20
N LEU A 143 3.28 10.95 -3.72
CA LEU A 143 3.09 10.21 -4.98
C LEU A 143 1.94 9.19 -4.87
N ILE A 144 1.82 8.49 -3.73
CA ILE A 144 0.71 7.55 -3.49
C ILE A 144 -0.61 8.32 -3.39
N ILE A 145 -0.65 9.45 -2.67
CA ILE A 145 -1.86 10.27 -2.56
C ILE A 145 -2.35 10.70 -3.94
N VAL A 146 -1.46 11.25 -4.78
CA VAL A 146 -1.81 11.67 -6.14
C VAL A 146 -2.25 10.46 -6.98
N ALA A 147 -1.56 9.32 -6.87
CA ALA A 147 -1.94 8.10 -7.57
C ALA A 147 -3.35 7.61 -7.20
N ILE A 148 -3.72 7.67 -5.91
CA ILE A 148 -5.06 7.32 -5.42
C ILE A 148 -6.10 8.27 -6.02
N ILE A 149 -5.84 9.59 -6.05
CA ILE A 149 -6.75 10.57 -6.65
C ILE A 149 -6.96 10.27 -8.14
N LEU A 150 -5.87 10.01 -8.89
CA LEU A 150 -5.96 9.67 -10.31
C LEU A 150 -6.71 8.36 -10.55
N ALA A 151 -6.48 7.34 -9.71
CA ALA A 151 -7.21 6.07 -9.77
C ALA A 151 -8.70 6.26 -9.46
N PHE A 152 -9.04 7.13 -8.49
CA PHE A 152 -10.41 7.46 -8.16
C PHE A 152 -11.13 8.21 -9.29
N ILE A 153 -10.46 9.16 -9.95
CA ILE A 153 -11.01 9.80 -11.16
C ILE A 153 -11.23 8.76 -12.26
N CYS A 154 -10.27 7.86 -12.49
CA CYS A 154 -10.44 6.76 -13.45
C CYS A 154 -11.64 5.86 -13.09
N PHE A 155 -11.84 5.53 -11.82
CA PHE A 155 -13.01 4.79 -11.33
C PHE A 155 -14.32 5.49 -11.70
N ILE A 156 -14.42 6.81 -11.49
CA ILE A 156 -15.60 7.59 -11.88
C ILE A 156 -15.80 7.57 -13.40
N LEU A 157 -14.73 7.72 -14.19
CA LEU A 157 -14.84 7.65 -15.65
C LEU A 157 -15.36 6.29 -16.12
N LEU A 158 -14.89 5.19 -15.53
CA LEU A 158 -15.39 3.84 -15.85
C LEU A 158 -16.86 3.66 -15.45
N ALA A 159 -17.34 4.32 -14.39
CA ALA A 159 -18.75 4.29 -14.02
C ALA A 159 -19.66 4.96 -15.06
N THR A 160 -19.12 5.80 -15.95
CA THR A 160 -19.88 6.39 -17.07
C THR A 160 -19.98 5.48 -18.29
N PHE A 161 -19.35 4.30 -18.25
CA PHE A 161 -19.36 3.39 -19.39
C PHE A 161 -20.74 2.79 -19.57
N PRO A 162 -21.21 2.65 -20.82
CA PRO A 162 -22.50 2.05 -21.09
C PRO A 162 -22.51 0.58 -20.63
N GLY A 163 -23.59 0.22 -19.93
CA GLY A 163 -23.91 -1.16 -19.55
C GLY A 163 -24.55 -1.94 -20.69
N TRP A 164 -24.86 -3.21 -20.42
CA TRP A 164 -25.70 -4.02 -21.30
C TRP A 164 -27.15 -3.53 -21.20
N HIS A 165 -27.83 -3.40 -22.34
CA HIS A 165 -29.27 -3.17 -22.39
C HIS A 165 -29.93 -4.07 -23.44
N GLU A 166 -31.15 -4.49 -23.17
CA GLU A 166 -31.97 -5.25 -24.10
C GLU A 166 -32.57 -4.29 -25.15
N GLU A 167 -32.37 -4.61 -26.42
CA GLU A 167 -33.04 -3.98 -27.55
C GLU A 167 -33.99 -4.99 -28.19
N ILE A 168 -35.23 -4.58 -28.44
CA ILE A 168 -36.21 -5.40 -29.18
C ILE A 168 -35.92 -5.24 -30.67
N THR A 169 -35.55 -6.33 -31.34
CA THR A 169 -35.28 -6.34 -32.79
C THR A 169 -36.60 -6.26 -33.59
N GLU A 170 -36.57 -5.87 -34.87
CA GLU A 170 -37.77 -5.86 -35.75
C GLU A 170 -38.50 -7.22 -35.80
N ASP A 171 -37.77 -8.33 -35.60
CA ASP A 171 -38.30 -9.69 -35.54
C ASP A 171 -39.01 -10.04 -34.21
N GLY A 172 -39.06 -9.10 -33.25
CA GLY A 172 -39.65 -9.29 -31.92
C GLY A 172 -38.79 -10.09 -30.93
N SER A 173 -37.54 -10.42 -31.29
CA SER A 173 -36.60 -11.08 -30.38
C SER A 173 -35.81 -10.06 -29.55
N ASP A 174 -35.67 -10.33 -28.26
CA ASP A 174 -34.77 -9.59 -27.36
C ASP A 174 -33.32 -9.83 -27.76
N ARG A 175 -32.60 -8.74 -28.05
CA ARG A 175 -31.16 -8.76 -28.34
C ARG A 175 -30.45 -7.93 -27.29
N GLU A 176 -29.53 -8.56 -26.56
CA GLU A 176 -28.62 -7.83 -25.69
C GLU A 176 -27.59 -7.07 -26.54
N VAL A 177 -27.60 -5.75 -26.47
CA VAL A 177 -26.63 -4.90 -27.14
C VAL A 177 -25.88 -4.10 -26.10
N LYS A 178 -24.57 -4.00 -26.27
CA LYS A 178 -23.71 -3.15 -25.45
C LYS A 178 -23.11 -2.06 -26.33
N PRO A 179 -23.42 -0.78 -26.08
CA PRO A 179 -22.79 0.32 -26.79
C PRO A 179 -21.28 0.34 -26.55
N PHE A 180 -20.52 0.77 -27.55
CA PHE A 180 -19.11 1.07 -27.34
C PHE A 180 -18.96 2.30 -26.44
N PRO A 181 -18.11 2.25 -25.39
CA PRO A 181 -17.77 3.45 -24.64
C PRO A 181 -17.11 4.49 -25.55
N SER A 182 -17.27 5.77 -25.21
CA SER A 182 -16.63 6.83 -26.00
C SER A 182 -15.10 6.65 -26.01
N ARG A 183 -14.50 6.78 -27.21
CA ARG A 183 -13.04 6.62 -27.39
C ARG A 183 -12.26 7.63 -26.55
N PHE A 184 -12.75 8.86 -26.45
CA PHE A 184 -12.11 9.94 -25.70
C PHE A 184 -12.03 9.63 -24.19
N VAL A 185 -13.15 9.24 -23.58
CA VAL A 185 -13.16 8.88 -22.15
C VAL A 185 -12.29 7.67 -21.88
N SER A 186 -12.31 6.67 -22.77
CA SER A 186 -11.46 5.47 -22.65
C SER A 186 -9.96 5.79 -22.69
N GLN A 187 -9.54 6.70 -23.58
CA GLN A 187 -8.14 7.14 -23.66
C GLN A 187 -7.69 7.91 -22.42
N ILE A 188 -8.54 8.81 -21.89
CA ILE A 188 -8.25 9.53 -20.65
C ILE A 188 -8.14 8.55 -19.47
N ALA A 189 -9.09 7.61 -19.35
CA ALA A 189 -9.06 6.59 -18.30
C ALA A 189 -7.78 5.76 -18.33
N LEU A 190 -7.34 5.34 -19.53
CA LEU A 190 -6.08 4.63 -19.74
C LEU A 190 -4.86 5.47 -19.32
N ALA A 191 -4.81 6.74 -19.73
CA ALA A 191 -3.71 7.63 -19.37
C ALA A 191 -3.61 7.86 -17.86
N LEU A 192 -4.75 8.11 -17.20
CA LEU A 192 -4.81 8.32 -15.75
C LEU A 192 -4.37 7.08 -14.96
N ILE A 193 -4.86 5.89 -15.32
CA ILE A 193 -4.48 4.67 -14.61
C ILE A 193 -3.01 4.31 -14.85
N PHE A 194 -2.50 4.58 -16.06
CA PHE A 194 -1.10 4.35 -16.38
C PHE A 194 -0.19 5.25 -15.53
N ILE A 195 -0.47 6.56 -15.46
CA ILE A 195 0.28 7.50 -14.62
C ILE A 195 0.19 7.11 -13.14
N SER A 196 -1.02 6.75 -12.68
CA SER A 196 -1.23 6.24 -11.31
C SER A 196 -0.36 5.01 -11.03
N SER A 197 -0.34 4.03 -11.93
CA SER A 197 0.47 2.81 -11.79
C SER A 197 1.98 3.11 -11.71
N VAL A 198 2.46 4.08 -12.49
CA VAL A 198 3.86 4.51 -12.47
C VAL A 198 4.20 5.19 -11.14
N PHE A 199 3.33 6.06 -10.63
CA PHE A 199 3.54 6.73 -9.34
C PHE A 199 3.55 5.74 -8.18
N VAL A 200 2.66 4.74 -8.20
CA VAL A 200 2.67 3.65 -7.20
C VAL A 200 3.94 2.81 -7.34
N LEU A 201 4.36 2.45 -8.55
CA LEU A 201 5.61 1.71 -8.78
C LEU A 201 6.81 2.42 -8.16
N VAL A 202 6.98 3.71 -8.48
CA VAL A 202 8.08 4.53 -7.95
C VAL A 202 8.01 4.60 -6.43
N SER A 203 6.80 4.77 -5.88
CA SER A 203 6.58 4.88 -4.43
C SER A 203 6.88 3.58 -3.69
N VAL A 204 6.42 2.45 -4.20
CA VAL A 204 6.62 1.13 -3.58
C VAL A 204 8.08 0.70 -3.68
N LEU A 205 8.74 0.95 -4.82
CA LEU A 205 10.18 0.74 -4.96
C LEU A 205 10.96 1.60 -3.96
N TRP A 206 10.67 2.90 -3.91
CA TRP A 206 11.28 3.83 -2.96
C TRP A 206 11.10 3.36 -1.52
N GLN A 207 9.86 3.09 -1.11
CA GLN A 207 9.51 2.56 0.20
C GLN A 207 10.30 1.30 0.54
N HIS A 208 10.33 0.32 -0.36
CA HIS A 208 11.01 -0.95 -0.12
C HIS A 208 12.51 -0.74 0.04
N THR A 209 13.15 0.00 -0.87
CA THR A 209 14.59 0.27 -0.81
C THR A 209 14.98 1.09 0.41
N ALA A 210 14.20 2.11 0.77
CA ALA A 210 14.43 2.96 1.92
C ALA A 210 14.31 2.18 3.24
N SER A 211 13.25 1.38 3.40
CA SER A 211 13.07 0.54 4.58
C SER A 211 14.19 -0.49 4.74
N VAL A 212 14.60 -1.17 3.66
CA VAL A 212 15.68 -2.15 3.71
C VAL A 212 17.02 -1.48 4.06
N ALA A 213 17.33 -0.35 3.43
CA ALA A 213 18.56 0.38 3.70
C ALA A 213 18.61 0.89 5.15
N ALA A 214 17.54 1.54 5.62
CA ALA A 214 17.44 2.03 6.99
C ALA A 214 17.52 0.90 8.02
N SER A 215 16.86 -0.24 7.74
CA SER A 215 16.88 -1.41 8.62
C SER A 215 18.26 -2.04 8.75
N THR A 216 19.00 -2.10 7.64
CA THR A 216 20.36 -2.63 7.60
C THR A 216 21.32 -1.70 8.34
N ILE A 217 21.29 -0.40 8.03
CA ILE A 217 22.16 0.60 8.67
C ILE A 217 21.89 0.68 10.18
N ALA A 218 20.63 0.64 10.61
CA ALA A 218 20.29 0.68 12.03
C ALA A 218 20.78 -0.56 12.78
N GLN A 219 20.69 -1.75 12.18
CA GLN A 219 21.19 -2.99 12.77
C GLN A 219 22.71 -3.02 12.84
N ASP A 220 23.39 -2.61 11.77
CA ASP A 220 24.85 -2.58 11.71
C ASP A 220 25.42 -1.54 12.69
N LEU A 221 24.76 -0.39 12.82
CA LEU A 221 25.15 0.64 13.78
C LEU A 221 24.90 0.18 15.22
N GLY A 222 23.75 -0.45 15.49
CA GLY A 222 23.40 -0.98 16.81
C GLY A 222 23.78 -2.44 17.02
N ASN A 223 24.87 -2.89 16.40
CA ASN A 223 25.31 -4.29 16.38
C ASN A 223 25.30 -4.94 17.77
N GLY A 224 24.43 -5.93 17.94
CA GLY A 224 24.23 -6.69 19.18
C GLY A 224 23.18 -6.15 20.15
N VAL A 225 22.59 -4.96 19.91
CA VAL A 225 21.59 -4.36 20.82
C VAL A 225 20.34 -3.78 20.13
N VAL A 226 20.42 -3.44 18.85
CA VAL A 226 19.27 -2.97 18.06
C VAL A 226 18.99 -3.95 16.95
N ARG A 227 17.74 -4.37 16.87
CA ARG A 227 17.18 -5.10 15.74
C ARG A 227 16.24 -4.20 14.97
N SER A 228 16.09 -4.50 13.70
CA SER A 228 15.16 -3.81 12.83
C SER A 228 14.45 -4.80 11.93
N GLY A 229 13.20 -4.49 11.59
CA GLY A 229 12.39 -5.25 10.66
C GLY A 229 11.76 -4.35 9.62
N VAL A 230 11.69 -4.86 8.39
CA VAL A 230 10.92 -4.25 7.31
C VAL A 230 9.46 -4.74 7.41
N GLY A 231 8.50 -3.81 7.36
CA GLY A 231 7.11 -4.17 7.59
C GLY A 231 6.45 -4.89 6.43
N THR A 232 6.50 -6.22 6.47
CA THR A 232 6.02 -7.10 5.38
C THR A 232 4.57 -6.78 4.95
N SER A 233 3.69 -6.47 5.89
CA SER A 233 2.30 -6.08 5.61
C SER A 233 2.23 -4.84 4.70
N ALA A 234 2.99 -3.79 5.01
CA ALA A 234 3.03 -2.59 4.18
C ALA A 234 3.59 -2.87 2.79
N MET A 235 4.60 -3.74 2.68
CA MET A 235 5.19 -4.13 1.41
C MET A 235 4.17 -4.89 0.54
N ILE A 236 3.41 -5.80 1.14
CA ILE A 236 2.34 -6.53 0.45
C ILE A 236 1.24 -5.56 -0.01
N LEU A 237 0.78 -4.65 0.84
CA LEU A 237 -0.27 -3.68 0.47
C LEU A 237 0.16 -2.81 -0.74
N GLY A 238 1.41 -2.36 -0.75
CA GLY A 238 1.98 -1.59 -1.85
C GLY A 238 2.08 -2.39 -3.15
N TRP A 239 2.76 -3.54 -3.12
CA TRP A 239 2.97 -4.38 -4.31
C TRP A 239 1.68 -4.97 -4.86
N PHE A 240 0.74 -5.38 -3.99
CA PHE A 240 -0.54 -5.90 -4.41
C PHE A 240 -1.43 -4.80 -5.00
N GLY A 241 -1.43 -3.60 -4.40
CA GLY A 241 -2.07 -2.42 -4.97
C GLY A 241 -1.51 -2.08 -6.36
N PHE A 242 -0.18 -2.10 -6.53
CA PHE A 242 0.48 -1.91 -7.82
C PHE A 242 0.04 -2.95 -8.86
N ALA A 243 0.06 -4.24 -8.50
CA ALA A 243 -0.32 -5.32 -9.41
C ALA A 243 -1.76 -5.17 -9.92
N LEU A 244 -2.70 -4.80 -9.05
CA LEU A 244 -4.09 -4.51 -9.43
C LEU A 244 -4.18 -3.36 -10.43
N LEU A 245 -3.44 -2.26 -10.23
CA LEU A 245 -3.42 -1.14 -11.17
C LEU A 245 -2.82 -1.52 -12.53
N ILE A 246 -1.82 -2.39 -12.56
CA ILE A 246 -1.26 -2.92 -13.82
C ILE A 246 -2.27 -3.81 -14.55
N ILE A 247 -2.96 -4.71 -13.83
CA ILE A 247 -4.03 -5.53 -14.41
C ILE A 247 -5.10 -4.63 -15.03
N VAL A 248 -5.49 -3.56 -14.34
CA VAL A 248 -6.47 -2.59 -14.87
C VAL A 248 -5.93 -1.87 -16.11
N THR A 249 -4.67 -1.43 -16.08
CA THR A 249 -4.03 -0.73 -17.20
C THR A 249 -3.99 -1.62 -18.45
N VAL A 250 -3.52 -2.85 -18.32
CA VAL A 250 -3.52 -3.84 -19.41
C VAL A 250 -4.95 -4.16 -19.83
N GLY A 251 -5.86 -4.29 -18.87
CA GLY A 251 -7.25 -4.58 -19.13
C GLY A 251 -7.95 -3.51 -19.97
N LEU A 252 -7.71 -2.23 -19.67
CA LEU A 252 -8.21 -1.11 -20.48
C LEU A 252 -7.55 -1.06 -21.85
N LEU A 253 -6.25 -1.30 -21.94
CA LEU A 253 -5.53 -1.33 -23.21
C LEU A 253 -6.10 -2.40 -24.16
N VAL A 254 -6.28 -3.63 -23.67
CA VAL A 254 -6.87 -4.74 -24.44
C VAL A 254 -8.28 -4.39 -24.89
N MET A 255 -9.10 -3.80 -24.01
CA MET A 255 -10.45 -3.37 -24.36
C MET A 255 -10.43 -2.32 -25.49
N ILE A 256 -9.59 -1.29 -25.39
CA ILE A 256 -9.48 -0.24 -26.43
C ILE A 256 -9.01 -0.83 -27.76
N LEU A 257 -8.02 -1.72 -27.74
CA LEU A 257 -7.53 -2.38 -28.95
C LEU A 257 -8.61 -3.26 -29.58
N SER A 258 -9.35 -4.03 -28.77
CA SER A 258 -10.42 -4.90 -29.27
C SER A 258 -11.54 -4.12 -29.96
N MET A 259 -11.95 -2.98 -29.41
CA MET A 259 -12.93 -2.08 -30.04
C MET A 259 -12.41 -1.53 -31.37
N SER A 260 -11.15 -1.09 -31.41
CA SER A 260 -10.55 -0.56 -32.64
C SER A 260 -10.42 -1.60 -33.76
N LEU A 261 -10.30 -2.88 -33.41
CA LEU A 261 -10.27 -3.98 -34.38
C LEU A 261 -11.68 -4.30 -34.87
N LEU A 262 -12.68 -4.32 -33.98
CA LEU A 262 -14.07 -4.56 -34.34
C LEU A 262 -14.63 -3.47 -35.26
N GLU A 263 -14.36 -2.20 -34.98
CA GLU A 263 -14.77 -1.07 -35.84
C GLU A 263 -14.19 -1.22 -37.26
N LYS A 264 -12.90 -1.57 -37.38
CA LYS A 264 -12.25 -1.81 -38.68
C LYS A 264 -12.86 -2.98 -39.47
N LEU A 265 -13.38 -3.99 -38.79
CA LEU A 265 -14.02 -5.15 -39.42
C LEU A 265 -15.48 -4.90 -39.80
N THR A 266 -16.13 -3.92 -39.17
CA THR A 266 -17.55 -3.62 -39.40
C THR A 266 -17.73 -2.48 -40.43
N ASP A 267 -16.76 -1.57 -40.53
CA ASP A 267 -16.74 -0.48 -41.51
C ASP A 267 -16.22 -0.91 -42.90
N GLY A 268 -15.71 -2.15 -43.04
CA GLY A 268 -15.21 -2.73 -44.29
C GLY A 268 -16.19 -3.70 -44.92
#